data_AF-A0A418NPK0-F1
#
_entry.id   AF-A0A418NPK0-F1
#
_cell.length_a   1.000
_cell.length_b   1.000
_cell.length_c   1.000
_cell.angle_alpha   90.00
_cell.angle_beta   90.00
_cell.angle_gamma   90.00
#
_symmetry.space_group_name_H-M   'P 1'
#
loop_
_entity.id
_entity.type
_entity.pdbx_description
1 polymer ?
#
loop_
_entity_poly.entity_id
_entity_poly.type
_entity_poly.pdbx_seq_one_letter_code
_entity_poly.pdbx_strand_id
1 'polypeptide(L)'
;MGWMPIFAGSLAFGVTNLLLVVSLYRPVGDLPGTGMAVLHPLFGFAVYVLLAVLLFDWTARKMGNAWQAALALGLAQFLLVNVDLVLRGERAVLTAAMSTIVMVVSWTALAAAWNMASKKTRS
;
A
#
# COMPACT_ATOMS: atom_id res chain seq x y z
N MET A 1 -24.14 0.78 0.40
CA MET A 1 -22.72 0.65 0.80
C MET A 1 -22.23 -0.71 0.33
N GLY A 2 -21.46 -0.79 -0.76
CA GLY A 2 -20.93 -2.07 -1.25
C GLY A 2 -19.64 -2.44 -0.51
N TRP A 3 -19.58 -3.62 0.07
CA TRP A 3 -18.42 -4.20 0.78
C TRP A 3 -17.46 -4.90 -0.19
N MET A 4 -17.93 -5.23 -1.39
CA MET A 4 -17.16 -5.82 -2.48
C MET A 4 -15.90 -5.03 -2.88
N PRO A 5 -15.93 -3.69 -3.06
CA PRO A 5 -14.73 -2.92 -3.39
C PRO A 5 -13.65 -2.98 -2.30
N ILE A 6 -14.05 -3.02 -1.03
CA ILE A 6 -13.13 -3.14 0.10
C ILE A 6 -12.51 -4.54 0.11
N PHE A 7 -13.31 -5.58 -0.05
CA PHE A 7 -12.81 -6.96 -0.08
C PHE A 7 -11.89 -7.21 -1.27
N ALA A 8 -12.31 -6.83 -2.48
CA ALA A 8 -11.50 -6.95 -3.69
C ALA A 8 -10.20 -6.14 -3.59
N GLY A 9 -10.29 -4.92 -3.04
CA GLY A 9 -9.13 -4.08 -2.78
C GLY A 9 -8.17 -4.70 -1.76
N SER A 10 -8.68 -5.29 -0.68
CA SER A 10 -7.87 -5.96 0.34
C SER A 10 -7.10 -7.14 -0.22
N LEU A 11 -7.75 -7.97 -1.04
CA LEU A 11 -7.10 -9.10 -1.68
C LEU A 11 -6.02 -8.62 -2.66
N ALA A 12 -6.35 -7.68 -3.56
CA ALA A 12 -5.41 -7.16 -4.55
C ALA A 12 -4.21 -6.48 -3.89
N PHE A 13 -4.46 -5.52 -2.99
CA PHE A 13 -3.40 -4.81 -2.28
C PHE A 13 -2.55 -5.76 -1.44
N GLY A 14 -3.18 -6.62 -0.64
CA GLY A 14 -2.50 -7.54 0.26
C GLY A 14 -1.62 -8.53 -0.50
N VAL A 15 -2.16 -9.24 -1.50
CA VAL A 15 -1.39 -10.23 -2.26
C VAL A 15 -0.24 -9.57 -3.02
N THR A 16 -0.50 -8.47 -3.74
CA THR A 16 0.53 -7.74 -4.48
C THR A 16 1.62 -7.22 -3.56
N ASN A 17 1.24 -6.60 -2.44
CA ASN A 17 2.20 -6.07 -1.48
C ASN A 17 3.05 -7.20 -0.88
N LEU A 18 2.44 -8.29 -0.43
CA LEU A 18 3.15 -9.42 0.17
C LEU A 18 4.16 -10.04 -0.81
N LEU A 19 3.74 -10.29 -2.05
CA LEU A 19 4.61 -10.88 -3.07
C LEU A 19 5.80 -9.98 -3.39
N LEU A 20 5.58 -8.67 -3.55
CA LEU A 20 6.66 -7.72 -3.83
C LEU A 20 7.56 -7.50 -2.63
N VAL A 21 7.01 -7.49 -1.41
CA VAL A 21 7.81 -7.38 -0.20
C VAL A 21 8.73 -8.58 -0.05
N VAL A 22 8.21 -9.79 -0.26
CA VAL A 22 9.00 -11.02 -0.12
C VAL A 22 10.03 -11.17 -1.23
N SER A 23 9.67 -10.90 -2.48
CA SER A 23 10.54 -11.16 -3.63
C SER A 23 11.48 -10.01 -4.01
N LEU A 24 11.06 -8.76 -3.82
CA LEU A 24 11.79 -7.57 -4.29
C LEU A 24 12.39 -6.77 -3.13
N TYR A 25 11.58 -6.45 -2.12
CA TYR A 25 11.99 -5.52 -1.06
C TYR A 25 12.91 -6.18 -0.02
N ARG A 26 12.51 -7.34 0.53
CA ARG A 26 13.26 -8.03 1.59
C ARG A 26 14.71 -8.36 1.22
N PRO A 27 15.04 -8.81 -0.01
CA PRO A 27 16.43 -9.11 -0.38
C PRO A 27 17.38 -7.92 -0.30
N VAL A 28 16.87 -6.70 -0.46
CA VAL A 28 17.66 -5.45 -0.41
C VAL A 28 17.25 -4.53 0.72
N GLY A 29 16.39 -5.04 1.62
CA GLY A 29 15.87 -4.28 2.73
C GLY A 29 16.92 -4.25 3.82
N ASP A 30 17.30 -3.06 4.26
CA ASP A 30 18.07 -2.90 5.49
C ASP A 30 17.31 -3.62 6.63
N LEU A 31 17.93 -4.66 7.23
CA LEU A 31 17.37 -5.48 8.31
C LEU A 31 17.69 -4.88 9.69
N PRO A 32 16.87 -5.20 10.71
CA PRO A 32 15.50 -4.78 10.95
C PRO A 32 15.45 -3.49 11.79
N GLY A 33 14.31 -2.79 11.76
CA GLY A 33 14.05 -1.67 12.67
C GLY A 33 14.34 -2.04 14.12
N THR A 34 14.99 -1.13 14.85
CA THR A 34 15.49 -1.35 16.23
C THR A 34 14.39 -1.49 17.29
N GLY A 35 13.11 -1.49 16.89
CA GLY A 35 11.96 -1.59 17.77
C GLY A 35 11.36 -2.99 17.85
N MET A 36 10.87 -3.36 19.03
CA MET A 36 10.03 -4.55 19.18
C MET A 36 8.73 -4.36 18.37
N ALA A 37 8.38 -5.36 17.57
CA ALA A 37 7.10 -5.36 16.87
C ALA A 37 5.94 -5.37 17.88
N VAL A 38 5.06 -4.38 17.78
CA VAL A 38 3.88 -4.24 18.66
C VAL A 38 2.89 -5.40 18.48
N LEU A 39 2.88 -6.01 17.29
CA LEU A 39 1.99 -7.13 16.93
C LEU A 39 2.79 -8.26 16.28
N HIS A 40 2.26 -9.48 16.39
CA HIS A 40 2.74 -10.61 15.61
C HIS A 40 2.73 -10.26 14.10
N PRO A 41 3.76 -10.61 13.31
CA PRO A 41 3.93 -10.12 11.94
C PRO A 41 2.72 -10.31 11.02
N LEU A 42 2.05 -11.47 11.10
CA LEU A 42 0.85 -11.76 10.31
C LEU A 42 -0.32 -10.84 10.67
N PHE A 43 -0.51 -10.58 11.97
CA PHE A 43 -1.55 -9.69 12.45
C PHE A 43 -1.23 -8.23 12.09
N GLY A 44 0.03 -7.81 12.25
CA GLY A 44 0.48 -6.48 11.83
C GLY A 44 0.25 -6.23 10.35
N PHE A 45 0.54 -7.23 9.50
CA PHE A 45 0.28 -7.15 8.06
C PHE A 45 -1.22 -7.05 7.74
N ALA A 46 -2.06 -7.87 8.38
CA ALA A 46 -3.51 -7.81 8.16
C ALA A 46 -4.09 -6.45 8.56
N VAL A 47 -3.66 -5.90 9.71
CA VAL A 47 -4.04 -4.57 10.18
C VAL A 47 -3.58 -3.49 9.19
N TYR A 48 -2.34 -3.56 8.71
CA TYR A 48 -1.81 -2.63 7.71
C TYR A 48 -2.65 -2.63 6.43
N VAL A 49 -2.93 -3.80 5.85
CA VAL A 49 -3.75 -3.93 4.63
C VAL A 49 -5.15 -3.34 4.86
N LEU A 50 -5.79 -3.67 5.98
CA LEU A 50 -7.11 -3.17 6.31
C LEU A 50 -7.13 -1.64 6.39
N LEU A 51 -6.20 -1.04 7.14
CA LEU A 51 -6.12 0.41 7.30
C LEU A 51 -5.85 1.12 5.97
N ALA A 52 -4.91 0.59 5.17
CA ALA A 52 -4.59 1.15 3.86
C ALA A 52 -5.80 1.14 2.92
N VAL A 53 -6.55 0.04 2.88
CA VAL A 53 -7.72 -0.12 2.01
C VAL A 53 -8.90 0.73 2.48
N LEU A 54 -9.12 0.86 3.78
CA LEU A 54 -10.17 1.74 4.32
C LEU A 54 -9.88 3.21 4.02
N LEU A 55 -8.62 3.64 4.21
CA LEU A 55 -8.18 4.99 3.86
C LEU A 55 -8.33 5.24 2.35
N PHE A 56 -7.97 4.25 1.53
CA PHE A 56 -8.16 4.30 0.09
C PHE A 56 -9.62 4.45 -0.31
N ASP A 57 -10.50 3.57 0.19
CA ASP A 57 -11.92 3.57 -0.14
C ASP A 57 -12.56 4.91 0.22
N TRP A 58 -12.25 5.45 1.39
CA TRP A 58 -12.70 6.78 1.80
C TRP A 58 -12.21 7.87 0.83
N THR A 59 -10.92 7.87 0.49
CA THR A 59 -10.31 8.86 -0.40
C THR A 59 -10.88 8.77 -1.83
N ALA A 60 -10.97 7.56 -2.37
CA ALA A 60 -11.50 7.28 -3.72
C ALA A 60 -12.95 7.73 -3.86
N ARG A 61 -13.77 7.52 -2.82
CA ARG A 61 -15.16 8.03 -2.80
C ARG A 61 -15.22 9.54 -2.73
N LYS A 62 -14.37 10.18 -1.92
CA LYS A 62 -14.32 11.64 -1.80
C LYS A 62 -13.86 12.32 -3.09
N MET A 63 -12.89 11.73 -3.78
CA MET A 63 -12.38 12.23 -5.06
C MET A 63 -13.28 11.84 -6.25
N GLY A 64 -14.13 10.83 -6.10
CA GLY A 64 -14.88 10.24 -7.21
C GLY A 64 -13.98 9.50 -8.23
N ASN A 65 -12.69 9.33 -7.93
CA ASN A 65 -11.71 8.74 -8.82
C ASN A 65 -10.67 7.92 -8.05
N ALA A 66 -10.71 6.60 -8.26
CA ALA A 66 -9.81 5.64 -7.60
C ALA A 66 -8.34 5.84 -7.97
N TRP A 67 -8.05 6.24 -9.21
CA TRP A 67 -6.68 6.45 -9.67
C TRP A 67 -6.06 7.71 -9.07
N GLN A 68 -6.84 8.78 -8.94
CA GLN A 68 -6.39 9.99 -8.25
C GLN A 68 -6.15 9.73 -6.77
N ALA A 69 -7.01 8.93 -6.12
CA ALA A 69 -6.79 8.52 -4.73
C ALA A 69 -5.50 7.69 -4.58
N ALA A 70 -5.24 6.74 -5.49
CA ALA A 70 -4.01 5.95 -5.49
C ALA A 70 -2.77 6.83 -5.65
N LEU A 71 -2.82 7.79 -6.57
CA LEU A 71 -1.73 8.72 -6.80
C LEU A 71 -1.49 9.63 -5.58
N ALA A 72 -2.55 10.20 -5.00
CA ALA A 72 -2.44 11.08 -3.85
C ALA A 72 -1.85 10.35 -2.62
N LEU A 73 -2.35 9.15 -2.32
CA LEU A 73 -1.85 8.34 -1.20
C LEU A 73 -0.43 7.80 -1.49
N GLY A 74 -0.16 7.38 -2.72
CA GLY A 74 1.16 6.94 -3.14
C GLY A 74 2.21 8.06 -3.06
N LEU A 75 1.88 9.28 -3.48
CA LEU A 75 2.77 10.44 -3.36
C LEU A 75 3.01 10.82 -1.90
N ALA A 76 1.96 10.80 -1.06
CA ALA A 76 2.11 11.04 0.37
C ALA A 76 3.04 9.99 1.02
N GLN A 77 2.83 8.71 0.72
CA GLN A 77 3.69 7.64 1.21
C GLN A 77 5.13 7.76 0.69
N PHE A 78 5.32 8.12 -0.58
CA PHE A 78 6.65 8.33 -1.18
C PHE A 78 7.42 9.42 -0.42
N LEU A 79 6.80 10.57 -0.18
CA LEU A 79 7.43 11.69 0.51
C LEU A 79 7.82 11.29 1.94
N LEU A 80 6.91 10.66 2.68
CA LEU A 80 7.14 10.32 4.09
C LEU A 80 8.13 9.17 4.29
N VAL A 81 8.13 8.18 3.39
CA VAL A 81 8.83 6.91 3.63
C VAL A 81 10.10 6.78 2.78
N ASN A 82 10.12 7.38 1.59
CA ASN A 82 11.25 7.24 0.66
C ASN A 82 12.06 8.52 0.51
N VAL A 83 11.46 9.71 0.67
CA VAL A 83 12.22 10.98 0.62
C VAL A 83 12.73 11.35 2.00
N ASP A 84 11.83 11.50 2.98
CA ASP A 84 12.18 11.97 4.32
C ASP A 84 13.22 11.07 5.01
N LEU A 85 13.00 9.74 5.03
CA LEU A 85 13.93 8.79 5.66
C LEU A 85 15.30 8.73 4.98
N VAL A 86 15.35 8.86 3.65
CA VAL A 86 16.62 8.89 2.91
C VAL A 86 17.39 10.17 3.20
N LEU A 87 16.71 11.31 3.22
CA LEU A 87 17.33 12.60 3.54
C LEU A 87 17.84 12.68 4.97
N ARG A 88 17.22 11.95 5.91
CA ARG A 88 17.71 11.80 7.29
C ARG A 88 18.85 10.81 7.44
N GLY A 89 19.20 10.07 6.39
CA GLY A 89 20.19 8.99 6.46
C GLY A 89 19.70 7.75 7.23
N GLU A 90 18.40 7.66 7.50
CA GLU A 90 17.77 6.53 8.21
C GLU A 90 17.42 5.37 7.27
N ARG A 91 17.61 5.54 5.96
CA ARG A 91 17.27 4.53 4.95
C ARG A 91 18.19 4.61 3.73
N ALA A 92 18.66 3.45 3.25
CA ALA A 92 19.44 3.40 2.02
C ALA A 92 18.60 3.76 0.78
N VAL A 93 19.25 4.43 -0.19
CA VAL A 93 18.63 4.83 -1.47
C VAL A 93 18.09 3.62 -2.24
N LEU A 94 18.83 2.51 -2.25
CA LEU A 94 18.41 1.28 -2.93
C LEU A 94 17.13 0.69 -2.30
N THR A 95 17.08 0.66 -0.97
CA THR A 95 15.90 0.20 -0.22
C THR A 95 14.70 1.10 -0.49
N ALA A 96 14.89 2.43 -0.52
CA ALA A 96 13.83 3.37 -0.88
C ALA A 96 13.35 3.21 -2.33
N ALA A 97 14.25 2.92 -3.27
CA ALA A 97 13.91 2.66 -4.67
C ALA A 97 13.04 1.40 -4.81
N MET A 98 13.43 0.27 -4.20
CA MET A 98 12.60 -0.95 -4.24
C MET A 98 11.28 -0.77 -3.50
N SER A 99 11.26 -0.03 -2.38
CA SER A 99 10.03 0.34 -1.69
C SER A 99 9.09 1.17 -2.54
N THR A 100 9.62 2.04 -3.40
CA THR A 100 8.83 2.86 -4.33
C THR A 100 8.12 1.96 -5.34
N ILE A 101 8.80 0.94 -5.87
CA ILE A 101 8.19 -0.05 -6.77
C ILE A 101 7.06 -0.80 -6.06
N VAL A 102 7.32 -1.33 -4.85
CA VAL A 102 6.29 -2.02 -4.05
C VAL A 102 5.06 -1.14 -3.85
N MET A 103 5.28 0.12 -3.46
CA MET A 103 4.23 1.10 -3.23
C MET A 103 3.41 1.38 -4.49
N VAL A 104 4.05 1.74 -5.61
CA VAL A 104 3.37 2.09 -6.87
C VAL A 104 2.53 0.92 -7.36
N VAL A 105 3.09 -0.29 -7.37
CA VAL A 105 2.38 -1.48 -7.87
C VAL A 105 1.24 -1.89 -6.94
N SER A 106 1.41 -1.76 -5.61
CA SER A 106 0.33 -2.07 -4.65
C SER A 106 -0.85 -1.09 -4.77
N TRP A 107 -0.58 0.22 -4.85
CA TRP A 107 -1.64 1.24 -4.98
C TRP A 107 -2.39 1.14 -6.32
N THR A 108 -1.68 0.83 -7.41
CA THR A 108 -2.30 0.63 -8.72
C THR A 108 -3.15 -0.64 -8.76
N ALA A 109 -2.68 -1.75 -8.17
CA ALA A 109 -3.47 -2.97 -8.03
C ALA A 109 -4.77 -2.73 -7.23
N LEU A 110 -4.68 -1.97 -6.13
CA LEU A 110 -5.84 -1.58 -5.32
C LEU A 110 -6.84 -0.74 -6.12
N ALA A 111 -6.37 0.28 -6.83
CA ALA A 111 -7.23 1.14 -7.65
C ALA A 111 -7.96 0.36 -8.75
N ALA A 112 -7.25 -0.55 -9.43
CA ALA A 112 -7.81 -1.40 -10.46
C ALA A 112 -8.93 -2.30 -9.90
N ALA A 113 -8.64 -3.03 -8.81
CA ALA A 113 -9.58 -3.95 -8.18
C ALA A 113 -10.82 -3.21 -7.63
N TRP A 114 -10.60 -2.08 -6.96
CA TRP A 114 -11.68 -1.24 -6.43
C TRP A 114 -12.58 -0.69 -7.55
N ASN A 115 -11.99 -0.21 -8.64
CA ASN A 115 -12.75 0.34 -9.78
C ASN A 115 -13.57 -0.75 -10.49
N MET A 116 -13.01 -1.96 -10.64
CA MET A 116 -13.73 -3.09 -11.20
C MET A 116 -14.91 -3.52 -10.32
N ALA A 117 -14.69 -3.66 -9.01
CA ALA A 117 -15.73 -4.06 -8.07
C ALA A 117 -16.82 -2.99 -7.88
N SER A 118 -16.45 -1.70 -7.94
CA SER A 118 -17.42 -0.60 -7.83
C SER A 118 -18.29 -0.46 -9.08
N LYS A 119 -17.77 -0.78 -10.27
CA LYS A 119 -18.59 -0.86 -11.50
C LYS A 119 -19.59 -2.02 -11.44
N LYS A 120 -19.14 -3.21 -11.03
CA LYS A 120 -20.00 -4.41 -10.94
C LYS A 120 -21.14 -4.29 -9.93
N THR A 121 -21.00 -3.41 -8.93
CA THR A 121 -22.08 -3.15 -7.95
C THR A 121 -23.07 -2.09 -8.41
N ARG A 122 -22.83 -1.42 -9.54
CA ARG A 122 -23.71 -0.40 -10.13
C ARG A 122 -24.48 -0.90 -11.37
N SER A 123 -24.07 -2.02 -11.95
CA SER A 123 -24.77 -2.76 -13.02
C SER A 123 -25.80 -3.71 -12.43
#